data_AF-A0A848SWR7-F1
#
_entry.id   AF-A0A848SWR7-F1
#
_cell.length_a   1.000
_cell.length_b   1.000
_cell.length_c   1.000
_cell.angle_alpha   90.00
_cell.angle_beta   90.00
_cell.angle_gamma   90.00
#
_symmetry.space_group_name_H-M   'P 1'
#
loop_
_entity.id
_entity.type
_entity.pdbx_description
1 polymer ?
#
loop_
_entity_poly.entity_id
_entity_poly.type
_entity_poly.pdbx_seq_one_letter_code
_entity_poly.pdbx_strand_id
1 'polypeptide(L)'
;MHSLAQEKSPKAGLAAKGDTIAHVETIAKSVNYAESVRKCKRKHVSAIGPHGSFAVTGQVAKALLALVEADEQGVTAQECDSSPNRLGAYVHTLRRRRELIIETVREPHDGGWHGRYVLHSPVTILEAEQ
;
A
#
# COMPACT_ATOMS: atom_id res chain seq x y z
N MET A 1 -3.07 -84.63 -2.21
CA MET A 1 -2.50 -83.81 -1.12
C MET A 1 -1.89 -82.56 -1.72
N HIS A 2 -2.65 -81.47 -1.89
CA HIS A 2 -2.15 -80.10 -1.82
C HIS A 2 -3.37 -79.19 -1.65
N SER A 3 -3.43 -78.53 -0.49
CA SER A 3 -4.51 -77.68 -0.01
C SER A 3 -4.52 -76.34 -0.73
N LEU A 4 -5.72 -75.87 -1.05
CA LEU A 4 -6.00 -74.49 -1.46
C LEU A 4 -5.70 -73.53 -0.30
N ALA A 5 -5.03 -72.43 -0.59
CA ALA A 5 -5.08 -71.20 0.20
C ALA A 5 -5.18 -70.03 -0.78
N GLN A 6 -6.40 -69.54 -1.00
CA GLN A 6 -6.62 -68.25 -1.65
C GLN A 6 -6.40 -67.16 -0.61
N GLU A 7 -5.36 -66.35 -0.82
CA GLU A 7 -5.07 -65.19 0.02
C GLU A 7 -6.13 -64.10 -0.18
N LYS A 8 -6.60 -63.53 0.94
CA LYS A 8 -7.53 -62.41 0.98
C LYS A 8 -6.79 -61.13 0.63
N SER A 9 -7.26 -60.41 -0.39
CA SER A 9 -6.77 -59.07 -0.74
C SER A 9 -6.91 -58.08 0.42
N PRO A 10 -5.90 -57.25 0.73
CA PRO A 10 -6.01 -56.22 1.74
C PRO A 10 -6.87 -55.04 1.28
N LYS A 11 -7.63 -54.51 2.25
CA LYS A 11 -8.60 -53.41 2.15
C LYS A 11 -7.87 -52.08 1.92
N ALA A 12 -8.46 -51.20 1.11
CA ALA A 12 -7.96 -49.86 0.84
C ALA A 12 -7.76 -49.05 2.14
N GLY A 13 -6.57 -48.46 2.29
CA GLY A 13 -6.27 -47.44 3.29
C GLY A 13 -5.40 -47.91 4.45
N LEU A 14 -4.10 -48.12 4.21
CA LEU A 14 -3.04 -47.72 5.16
C LEU A 14 -1.66 -47.92 4.51
N ALA A 15 -0.77 -46.95 4.73
CA ALA A 15 0.67 -46.96 4.46
C ALA A 15 1.12 -46.73 3.00
N ALA A 16 1.33 -45.45 2.66
CA ALA A 16 2.46 -45.07 1.81
C ALA A 16 3.52 -44.43 2.71
N LYS A 17 4.59 -45.18 2.97
CA LYS A 17 5.87 -44.68 3.47
C LYS A 17 6.49 -43.84 2.35
N GLY A 18 6.51 -42.52 2.52
CA GLY A 18 7.34 -41.63 1.73
C GLY A 18 8.74 -41.58 2.33
N ASP A 19 9.53 -42.63 2.12
CA ASP A 19 10.98 -42.53 2.24
C ASP A 19 11.51 -41.63 1.12
N THR A 20 12.46 -40.76 1.47
CA THR A 20 13.21 -39.80 0.63
C THR A 20 12.48 -38.51 0.18
N ILE A 21 12.18 -37.61 1.13
CA ILE A 21 12.31 -36.18 0.85
C ILE A 21 13.75 -35.82 1.21
N ALA A 22 14.56 -35.48 0.21
CA ALA A 22 15.87 -34.88 0.43
C ALA A 22 15.71 -33.70 1.40
N HIS A 23 16.44 -33.73 2.52
CA HIS A 23 16.61 -32.57 3.38
C HIS A 23 17.37 -31.49 2.59
N VAL A 24 16.65 -30.73 1.76
CA VAL A 24 17.09 -29.41 1.33
C VAL A 24 16.87 -28.52 2.54
N GLU A 25 17.85 -28.49 3.43
CA GLU A 25 17.94 -27.45 4.43
C GLU A 25 18.01 -26.12 3.69
N THR A 26 16.91 -25.39 3.72
CA THR A 26 16.90 -24.01 3.23
C THR A 26 17.71 -23.22 4.24
N ILE A 27 19.02 -23.12 4.02
CA ILE A 27 19.86 -22.16 4.72
C ILE A 27 19.45 -20.79 4.18
N ALA A 28 18.42 -20.21 4.78
CA ALA A 28 18.12 -18.81 4.61
C ALA A 28 19.33 -18.05 5.12
N LYS A 29 20.16 -17.55 4.20
CA LYS A 29 21.16 -16.53 4.50
C LYS A 29 20.41 -15.39 5.17
N SER A 30 20.53 -15.27 6.48
CA SER A 30 20.10 -14.14 7.30
C SER A 30 20.99 -12.93 7.02
N VAL A 31 21.21 -12.62 5.75
CA VAL A 31 21.95 -11.43 5.34
C VAL A 31 20.94 -10.30 5.31
N ASN A 32 20.92 -9.53 6.40
CA ASN A 32 20.67 -8.09 6.38
C ASN A 32 19.24 -7.58 6.16
N TYR A 33 18.21 -8.24 6.72
CA TYR A 33 16.91 -7.55 6.88
C TYR A 33 17.05 -6.28 7.73
N ALA A 34 17.87 -6.32 8.79
CA ALA A 34 18.12 -5.18 9.68
C ALA A 34 18.88 -4.02 9.02
N GLU A 35 19.84 -4.29 8.11
CA GLU A 35 20.61 -3.23 7.45
C GLU A 35 19.88 -2.63 6.23
N SER A 36 18.93 -3.36 5.64
CA SER A 36 18.13 -2.87 4.52
C SER A 36 16.98 -1.94 4.89
N VAL A 37 16.77 -1.68 6.20
CA VAL A 37 15.88 -0.61 6.66
C VAL A 37 16.55 0.72 6.34
N ARG A 38 16.53 1.12 5.05
CA ARG A 38 16.84 2.48 4.65
C ARG A 38 15.97 3.36 5.54
N LYS A 39 16.61 4.14 6.41
CA LYS A 39 15.97 5.21 7.17
C LYS A 39 15.57 6.28 6.15
N CYS A 40 14.55 6.01 5.35
CA CYS A 40 13.98 6.99 4.44
C CYS A 40 13.46 8.11 5.32
N LYS A 41 14.12 9.26 5.26
CA LYS A 41 13.64 10.46 5.93
C LYS A 41 12.20 10.70 5.44
N ARG A 42 11.34 11.07 6.38
CA ARG A 42 9.92 11.28 6.09
C ARG A 42 9.78 12.70 5.55
N LYS A 43 9.23 12.81 4.35
CA LYS A 43 8.90 14.09 3.75
C LYS A 43 8.12 14.97 4.74
N HIS A 44 8.57 16.18 4.98
CA HIS A 44 7.93 17.15 5.87
C HIS A 44 7.50 18.35 5.02
N VAL A 45 6.27 18.83 5.22
CA VAL A 45 5.75 20.00 4.51
C VAL A 45 5.07 20.93 5.49
N SER A 46 5.52 22.18 5.50
CA SER A 46 4.89 23.29 6.20
C SER A 46 4.11 24.13 5.20
N ALA A 47 2.87 24.47 5.52
CA ALA A 47 1.98 25.21 4.62
C ALA A 47 1.07 26.18 5.39
N ILE A 48 0.53 27.17 4.70
CA ILE A 48 -0.53 28.05 5.19
C ILE A 48 -1.82 27.68 4.46
N GLY A 49 -2.89 27.44 5.22
CA GLY A 49 -4.24 27.23 4.69
C GLY A 49 -5.22 28.29 5.19
N PRO A 50 -6.52 28.10 4.94
CA PRO A 50 -7.56 29.08 5.28
C PRO A 50 -7.68 29.34 6.80
N HIS A 51 -7.24 28.40 7.64
CA HIS A 51 -7.32 28.49 9.09
C HIS A 51 -5.96 28.74 9.76
N GLY A 52 -4.93 29.08 8.97
CA GLY A 52 -3.57 29.36 9.44
C GLY A 52 -2.54 28.33 9.00
N SER A 53 -1.36 28.39 9.63
CA SER A 53 -0.23 27.53 9.30
C SER A 53 -0.39 26.12 9.88
N PHE A 54 0.03 25.10 9.12
CA PHE A 54 0.04 23.71 9.55
C PHE A 54 1.20 22.93 8.91
N ALA A 55 1.52 21.79 9.52
CA ALA A 55 2.54 20.88 9.00
C ALA A 55 1.97 19.47 8.77
N VAL A 56 2.48 18.78 7.75
CA VAL A 56 2.15 17.39 7.43
C VAL A 56 3.41 16.60 7.10
N THR A 57 3.37 15.28 7.30
CA THR A 57 4.53 14.41 7.08
C THR A 57 4.21 13.15 6.27
N GLY A 58 5.26 12.52 5.74
CA GLY A 58 5.20 11.25 5.02
C GLY A 58 4.32 11.30 3.78
N GLN A 59 3.41 10.33 3.66
CA GLN A 59 2.55 10.20 2.49
C GLN A 59 1.47 11.29 2.41
N VAL A 60 1.03 11.82 3.56
CA VAL A 60 0.09 12.96 3.60
C VAL A 60 0.75 14.21 3.04
N ALA A 61 2.05 14.41 3.34
CA ALA A 61 2.83 15.51 2.77
C ALA A 61 2.99 15.39 1.25
N LYS A 62 3.27 14.17 0.75
CA LYS A 62 3.30 13.93 -0.71
C LYS A 62 1.97 14.23 -1.37
N ALA A 63 0.87 13.77 -0.78
CA ALA A 63 -0.48 14.02 -1.30
C ALA A 63 -0.82 15.52 -1.33
N LEU A 64 -0.47 16.26 -0.26
CA LEU A 64 -0.68 17.71 -0.21
C LEU A 64 0.08 18.43 -1.33
N LEU A 65 1.36 18.10 -1.54
CA LEU A 65 2.16 18.71 -2.60
C LEU A 65 1.55 18.44 -3.98
N ALA A 66 1.17 17.20 -4.26
CA ALA A 66 0.56 16.84 -5.53
C ALA A 66 -0.78 17.58 -5.76
N LEU A 67 -1.59 17.76 -4.72
CA LEU A 67 -2.84 18.52 -4.80
C LEU A 67 -2.60 20.00 -5.10
N VAL A 68 -1.61 20.61 -4.44
CA VAL A 68 -1.28 22.04 -4.65
C VAL A 68 -0.65 22.24 -6.04
N GLU A 69 0.18 21.31 -6.51
CA GLU A 69 0.79 21.38 -7.84
C GLU A 69 -0.23 21.17 -8.96
N ALA A 70 -1.20 20.27 -8.78
CA ALA A 70 -2.25 20.01 -9.75
C ALA A 70 -3.36 21.07 -9.75
N ASP A 71 -3.51 21.82 -8.65
CA ASP A 71 -4.47 22.91 -8.50
C ASP A 71 -5.91 22.48 -8.93
N GLU A 72 -6.55 23.21 -9.84
CA GLU A 72 -7.91 22.92 -10.34
C GLU A 72 -8.01 21.60 -11.13
N GLN A 73 -6.91 21.07 -11.68
CA GLN A 73 -6.93 19.79 -12.41
C GLN A 73 -7.12 18.60 -11.47
N GLY A 74 -6.73 18.77 -10.20
CA GLY A 74 -6.74 17.71 -9.21
C GLY A 74 -5.86 16.51 -9.57
N VAL A 75 -5.88 15.52 -8.70
CA VAL A 75 -4.98 14.36 -8.76
C VAL A 75 -5.74 13.06 -8.53
N THR A 76 -5.42 12.06 -9.33
CA THR A 76 -5.82 10.66 -9.14
C THR A 76 -4.75 9.91 -8.35
N ALA A 77 -5.10 8.74 -7.86
CA ALA A 77 -4.17 7.95 -7.08
C ALA A 77 -2.96 7.45 -7.90
N GLN A 78 -3.08 7.37 -9.22
CA GLN A 78 -1.99 6.95 -10.12
C GLN A 78 -1.01 8.09 -10.44
N GLU A 79 -1.50 9.32 -10.49
CA GLU A 79 -0.69 10.52 -10.73
C GLU A 79 0.08 10.95 -9.48
N CYS A 80 -0.41 10.59 -8.29
CA CYS A 80 0.28 10.89 -7.04
C CYS A 80 1.42 9.90 -6.80
N ASP A 81 2.64 10.39 -6.55
CA ASP A 81 3.81 9.61 -6.10
C ASP A 81 3.67 9.02 -4.66
N SER A 82 2.43 8.96 -4.17
CA SER A 82 2.02 8.29 -2.94
C SER A 82 1.41 6.93 -3.27
N SER A 83 1.32 6.03 -2.30
CA SER A 83 0.79 4.69 -2.57
C SER A 83 -0.62 4.76 -3.21
N PRO A 84 -0.82 4.24 -4.43
CA PRO A 84 -2.04 4.46 -5.23
C PRO A 84 -3.31 3.87 -4.59
N ASN A 85 -3.16 2.99 -3.60
CA ASN A 85 -4.29 2.44 -2.85
C ASN A 85 -4.74 3.28 -1.65
N ARG A 86 -4.02 4.36 -1.28
CA ARG A 86 -4.26 5.10 -0.02
C ARG A 86 -4.44 6.60 -0.19
N LEU A 87 -4.45 7.14 -1.41
CA LEU A 87 -4.68 8.57 -1.63
C LEU A 87 -5.95 9.09 -0.94
N GLY A 88 -7.06 8.35 -1.04
CA GLY A 88 -8.32 8.74 -0.37
C GLY A 88 -8.20 8.85 1.16
N ALA A 89 -7.38 8.03 1.81
CA ALA A 89 -7.13 8.12 3.25
C ALA A 89 -6.30 9.36 3.62
N TYR A 90 -5.33 9.72 2.78
CA TYR A 90 -4.53 10.93 2.96
C TYR A 90 -5.38 12.19 2.74
N VAL A 91 -6.20 12.21 1.70
CA VAL A 91 -7.18 13.29 1.45
C VAL A 91 -8.16 13.41 2.62
N HIS A 92 -8.69 12.29 3.13
CA HIS A 92 -9.55 12.31 4.31
C HIS A 92 -8.85 12.93 5.53
N THR A 93 -7.56 12.63 5.72
CA THR A 93 -6.75 13.24 6.78
C THR A 93 -6.62 14.75 6.59
N LEU A 94 -6.33 15.22 5.37
CA LEU A 94 -6.25 16.65 5.04
C LEU A 94 -7.59 17.36 5.31
N ARG A 95 -8.70 16.81 4.84
CA ARG A 95 -10.06 17.34 5.10
C ARG A 95 -10.37 17.46 6.59
N ARG A 96 -10.06 16.42 7.37
CA ARG A 96 -10.48 16.35 8.79
C ARG A 96 -9.54 17.05 9.77
N ARG A 97 -8.25 17.07 9.48
CA ARG A 97 -7.22 17.58 10.42
C ARG A 97 -6.73 18.97 10.07
N ARG A 98 -6.84 19.35 8.79
CA ARG A 98 -6.40 20.64 8.25
C ARG A 98 -7.56 21.46 7.69
N GLU A 99 -8.77 20.90 7.77
CA GLU A 99 -10.02 21.57 7.36
C GLU A 99 -9.97 22.06 5.90
N LEU A 100 -9.21 21.36 5.05
CA LEU A 100 -9.10 21.67 3.63
C LEU A 100 -10.34 21.17 2.89
N ILE A 101 -10.87 22.04 2.04
CA ILE A 101 -11.93 21.74 1.09
C ILE A 101 -11.27 21.08 -0.12
N ILE A 102 -11.48 19.77 -0.22
CA ILE A 102 -11.02 18.96 -1.34
C ILE A 102 -12.27 18.29 -1.89
N GLU A 103 -12.55 18.42 -3.18
CA GLU A 103 -13.64 17.71 -3.87
C GLU A 103 -13.18 16.34 -4.33
N THR A 104 -14.11 15.39 -4.48
CA THR A 104 -13.85 14.11 -5.16
C THR A 104 -14.75 14.00 -6.37
N VAL A 105 -14.17 14.10 -7.56
CA VAL A 105 -14.82 13.88 -8.85
C VAL A 105 -14.65 12.42 -9.22
N ARG A 106 -15.70 11.81 -9.80
CA ARG A 106 -15.62 10.45 -10.33
C ARG A 106 -15.09 10.51 -11.77
N GLU A 107 -13.92 9.95 -11.98
CA GLU A 107 -13.33 9.78 -13.31
C GLU A 107 -13.61 8.35 -13.81
N PRO A 108 -14.32 8.17 -14.94
CA PRO A 108 -14.55 6.83 -15.50
C PRO A 108 -13.24 6.11 -15.82
N HIS A 109 -13.18 4.82 -15.52
CA HIS A 109 -12.05 3.96 -15.86
C HIS A 109 -12.56 2.58 -16.26
N ASP A 110 -11.77 1.81 -17.01
CA ASP A 110 -12.11 0.43 -17.32
C ASP A 110 -12.30 -0.36 -16.01
N GLY A 111 -13.46 -1.00 -15.88
CA GLY A 111 -13.87 -1.70 -14.65
C GLY A 111 -14.40 -0.84 -13.50
N GLY A 112 -14.64 0.48 -13.68
CA GLY A 112 -15.28 1.31 -12.64
C GLY A 112 -15.03 2.81 -12.76
N TRP A 113 -14.61 3.43 -11.65
CA TRP A 113 -14.24 4.84 -11.60
C TRP A 113 -13.11 5.07 -10.59
N HIS A 114 -12.24 6.04 -10.89
CA HIS A 114 -11.24 6.56 -9.97
C HIS A 114 -11.72 7.84 -9.32
N GLY A 115 -11.29 8.09 -8.08
CA GLY A 115 -11.47 9.39 -7.46
C GLY A 115 -10.40 10.36 -7.96
N ARG A 116 -10.82 11.44 -8.62
CA ARG A 116 -9.99 12.61 -8.87
C ARG A 116 -10.23 13.64 -7.77
N TYR A 117 -9.17 14.05 -7.10
CA TYR A 117 -9.27 14.93 -5.93
C TYR A 117 -8.81 16.34 -6.30
N VAL A 118 -9.71 17.32 -6.17
CA VAL A 118 -9.45 18.73 -6.53
C VAL A 118 -9.37 19.56 -5.27
N LEU A 119 -8.30 20.35 -5.09
CA LEU A 119 -8.13 21.22 -3.93
C LEU A 119 -8.77 22.57 -4.20
N HIS A 120 -9.78 22.93 -3.39
CA HIS A 120 -10.47 24.23 -3.49
C HIS A 120 -10.00 25.23 -2.43
N SER A 121 -9.47 24.73 -1.31
CA SER A 121 -8.92 25.62 -0.29
C SER A 121 -7.62 26.27 -0.76
N PRO A 122 -7.43 27.58 -0.52
CA PRO A 122 -6.15 28.22 -0.78
C PRO A 122 -5.09 27.63 0.14
N VAL A 123 -4.03 27.07 -0.43
CA VAL A 123 -2.90 26.54 0.32
C VAL A 123 -1.61 27.05 -0.30
N THR A 124 -0.74 27.61 0.53
CA THR A 124 0.60 28.04 0.15
C THR A 124 1.63 27.18 0.86
N ILE A 125 2.50 26.51 0.09
CA ILE A 125 3.61 25.74 0.67
C ILE A 125 4.70 26.72 1.11
N LEU A 126 5.10 26.62 2.38
CA LEU A 126 6.20 27.42 2.95
C LEU A 126 7.53 26.69 2.81
N GLU A 127 7.54 25.40 3.11
CA GLU A 127 8.76 24.59 3.14
C GLU A 127 8.41 23.13 2.86
N ALA A 128 9.28 22.44 2.12
CA ALA A 128 9.17 21.02 1.83
C ALA A 128 10.54 20.33 1.91
N GLU A 129 10.73 19.52 2.95
CA GLU A 129 11.96 18.79 3.22
C GLU A 129 11.77 17.26 3.05
N GLN A 130 12.85 16.53 2.80
CA GLN A 130 12.84 15.05 2.65
C GLN A 130 13.44 14.31 3.83
#